data_AF-A0A4R4TXL3-F1
#
_entry.id   AF-A0A4R4TXL3-F1
#
_cell.length_a   1.000
_cell.length_b   1.000
_cell.length_c   1.000
_cell.angle_alpha   90.00
_cell.angle_beta   90.00
_cell.angle_gamma   90.00
#
_symmetry.space_group_name_H-M   'P 1'
#
loop_
_entity.id
_entity.type
_entity.pdbx_description
1 polymer ?
#
loop_
_entity_poly.entity_id
_entity_poly.type
_entity_poly.pdbx_seq_one_letter_code
_entity_poly.pdbx_strand_id
1 'polypeptide(L)'
;MPCMSSGPDPRHDRPIFVLGCPRSGTTLLQLMLHSHARIAIPAETKFVIPAYARRCEFGDLEDRDNRRALGEWITSERSTKFHVLGLDAGEVVDEIVAGPPTMGSAIGTVFRAYARLHGKARWGDKRPSYFRHVGTLLRMFPDAQFVHLVRDGRDCVASLMEMPWYDKDVHHAISAWREAVDRGHRLAERLGPDSYYEMQYERLVADPVDELTRLCAFLGEDFDPAMPHPEGIAKRTVSPRKKWHGRTHDAVTTNRVGSWAERLDPWQISLAEAAFGERLAEYGYEPSGLPKPPASQLARFTRTSTHRRLAQRKAALRERWKQHHEPNPVESRLTPQNTVTPAS
;
A
#
# COMPACT_ATOMS: atom_id res chain seq x y z
N MET A 1 34.63 -24.18 -16.58
CA MET A 1 33.33 -23.95 -15.94
C MET A 1 33.58 -23.32 -14.57
N PRO A 2 33.38 -22.02 -14.37
CA PRO A 2 33.46 -21.45 -13.03
C PRO A 2 32.10 -21.61 -12.34
N CYS A 3 32.14 -22.33 -11.22
CA CYS A 3 31.11 -22.40 -10.20
C CYS A 3 30.77 -20.97 -9.72
N MET A 4 29.58 -20.47 -10.06
CA MET A 4 29.05 -19.26 -9.46
C MET A 4 28.32 -19.63 -8.17
N SER A 5 28.92 -19.24 -7.06
CA SER A 5 28.27 -19.14 -5.75
C SER A 5 27.12 -18.12 -5.85
N SER A 6 25.89 -18.59 -6.01
CA SER A 6 24.69 -17.75 -5.89
C SER A 6 24.39 -17.53 -4.41
N GLY A 7 24.86 -16.40 -3.85
CA GLY A 7 24.23 -15.87 -2.64
C GLY A 7 22.74 -15.59 -2.90
N PRO A 8 21.89 -15.53 -1.86
CA PRO A 8 20.48 -15.19 -2.05
C PRO A 8 20.38 -13.84 -2.76
N ASP A 9 19.46 -13.75 -3.73
CA ASP A 9 19.19 -12.49 -4.43
C ASP A 9 18.88 -11.39 -3.39
N PRO A 10 19.60 -10.26 -3.38
CA PRO A 10 19.39 -9.20 -2.40
C PRO A 10 17.96 -8.64 -2.40
N ARG A 11 17.15 -8.96 -3.43
CA ARG A 11 15.72 -8.64 -3.46
C ARG A 11 14.87 -9.37 -2.43
N HIS A 12 15.30 -10.53 -1.93
CA HIS A 12 14.52 -11.35 -1.00
C HIS A 12 14.25 -10.71 0.36
N ASP A 13 15.04 -9.71 0.76
CA ASP A 13 14.89 -9.02 2.05
C ASP A 13 14.24 -7.63 1.91
N ARG A 14 14.06 -7.14 0.68
CA ARG A 14 13.54 -5.80 0.40
C ARG A 14 12.06 -5.71 0.80
N PRO A 15 11.63 -4.71 1.58
CA PRO A 15 10.25 -4.58 1.98
C PRO A 15 9.33 -4.23 0.82
N ILE A 16 8.12 -4.79 0.84
CA ILE A 16 7.13 -4.61 -0.23
C ILE A 16 6.06 -3.62 0.22
N PHE A 17 5.79 -2.57 -0.55
CA PHE A 17 4.68 -1.65 -0.31
C PHE A 17 3.67 -1.69 -1.44
N VAL A 18 2.46 -2.15 -1.12
CA VAL A 18 1.33 -2.15 -2.06
C VAL A 18 0.54 -0.85 -1.92
N LEU A 19 0.33 -0.17 -3.04
CA LEU A 19 -0.31 1.14 -3.13
C LEU A 19 -1.28 1.24 -4.31
N GLY A 20 -2.11 2.28 -4.31
CA GLY A 20 -3.03 2.58 -5.40
C GLY A 20 -4.22 3.42 -4.96
N CYS A 21 -5.13 3.73 -5.88
CA CYS A 21 -6.38 4.39 -5.49
C CYS A 21 -7.16 3.50 -4.50
N PRO A 22 -7.81 4.04 -3.45
CA PRO A 22 -8.80 3.26 -2.71
C PRO A 22 -9.77 2.58 -3.68
N ARG A 23 -10.10 1.31 -3.39
CA ARG A 23 -11.03 0.47 -4.18
C ARG A 23 -10.51 -0.07 -5.52
N SER A 24 -9.21 0.05 -5.78
CA SER A 24 -8.52 -0.59 -6.91
C SER A 24 -8.29 -2.10 -6.76
N GLY A 25 -8.65 -2.73 -5.63
CA GLY A 25 -8.40 -4.15 -5.41
C GLY A 25 -7.16 -4.48 -4.58
N THR A 26 -6.48 -3.48 -4.00
CA THR A 26 -5.24 -3.69 -3.22
C THR A 26 -5.39 -4.61 -2.01
N THR A 27 -6.62 -4.83 -1.50
CA THR A 27 -6.84 -5.85 -0.44
C THR A 27 -6.83 -7.26 -1.00
N LEU A 28 -7.35 -7.48 -2.22
CA LEU A 28 -7.23 -8.77 -2.89
C LEU A 28 -5.75 -9.09 -3.14
N LEU A 29 -5.01 -8.16 -3.72
CA LEU A 29 -3.58 -8.31 -3.96
C LEU A 29 -2.78 -8.55 -2.68
N GLN A 30 -3.09 -7.85 -1.59
CA GLN A 30 -2.50 -8.09 -0.27
C GLN A 30 -2.69 -9.55 0.18
N LEU A 31 -3.89 -10.11 0.01
CA LEU A 31 -4.18 -11.49 0.41
C LEU A 31 -3.49 -12.51 -0.51
N MET A 32 -3.41 -12.23 -1.81
CA MET A 32 -2.67 -13.07 -2.78
C MET A 32 -1.18 -13.10 -2.43
N LEU A 33 -0.56 -11.93 -2.18
CA LEU A 33 0.83 -11.84 -1.73
C LEU A 33 1.04 -12.50 -0.37
N HIS A 34 0.10 -12.34 0.57
CA HIS A 34 0.18 -13.04 1.86
C HIS A 34 -0.06 -14.54 1.75
N SER A 35 -0.52 -15.06 0.61
CA SER A 35 -0.64 -16.51 0.37
C SER A 35 0.66 -17.15 -0.10
N HIS A 36 1.59 -16.35 -0.62
CA HIS A 36 2.94 -16.80 -0.98
C HIS A 36 3.73 -17.27 0.26
N ALA A 37 4.38 -18.44 0.20
CA ALA A 37 5.07 -19.07 1.33
C ALA A 37 6.09 -18.15 2.04
N ARG A 38 6.76 -17.25 1.31
CA ARG A 38 7.79 -16.37 1.86
C ARG A 38 7.34 -14.96 2.23
N ILE A 39 6.16 -14.51 1.78
CA ILE A 39 5.74 -13.10 1.90
C ILE A 39 4.63 -12.95 2.95
N ALA A 40 4.86 -12.07 3.93
CA ALA A 40 3.88 -11.65 4.93
C ALA A 40 3.43 -10.21 4.68
N ILE A 41 2.14 -10.01 4.39
CA ILE A 41 1.53 -8.68 4.31
C ILE A 41 0.27 -8.66 5.20
N PRO A 42 0.31 -7.97 6.35
CA PRO A 42 -0.81 -7.96 7.28
C PRO A 42 -2.01 -7.20 6.73
N ALA A 43 -3.14 -7.37 7.43
CA ALA A 43 -4.26 -6.45 7.27
C ALA A 43 -3.83 -5.01 7.60
N GLU A 44 -4.47 -4.03 6.94
CA GLU A 44 -4.05 -2.62 6.98
C GLU A 44 -3.89 -2.07 8.42
N THR A 45 -2.64 -1.78 8.76
CA THR A 45 -2.23 -1.03 9.96
C THR A 45 -2.27 0.48 9.70
N LYS A 46 -2.10 1.28 10.76
CA LYS A 46 -2.17 2.75 10.68
C LYS A 46 -1.02 3.46 11.36
N PHE A 47 0.00 2.77 11.87
CA PHE A 47 1.12 3.42 12.56
C PHE A 47 2.21 3.99 11.65
N VAL A 48 2.51 3.40 10.48
CA VAL A 48 3.69 3.76 9.66
C VAL A 48 3.82 5.26 9.38
N ILE A 49 2.82 5.86 8.73
CA ILE A 49 2.85 7.30 8.37
C ILE A 49 2.66 8.21 9.59
N PRO A 50 1.76 7.93 10.54
CA PRO A 50 1.65 8.74 11.75
C PRO A 50 2.89 8.69 12.66
N ALA A 51 3.53 7.53 12.85
CA ALA A 51 4.80 7.40 13.58
C ALA A 51 5.86 8.30 12.95
N TYR A 52 6.02 8.20 11.62
CA TYR A 52 6.92 9.07 10.88
C TYR A 52 6.54 10.56 10.99
N ALA A 53 5.26 10.90 10.93
CA ALA A 53 4.82 12.29 11.06
C ALA A 53 5.13 12.89 12.44
N ARG A 54 5.18 12.04 13.47
CA ARG A 54 5.48 12.36 14.87
C ARG A 54 6.93 12.08 15.26
N ARG A 55 7.80 11.70 14.31
CA ARG A 55 9.19 11.28 14.60
C ARG A 55 10.00 12.24 15.46
N CYS A 56 9.82 13.56 15.29
CA CYS A 56 10.51 14.57 16.10
C CYS A 56 9.94 14.69 17.53
N GLU A 57 8.71 14.23 17.78
CA GLU A 57 8.07 14.25 19.10
C GLU A 57 8.58 13.15 20.02
N PHE A 58 9.14 12.07 19.45
CA PHE A 58 9.73 10.98 20.23
C PHE A 58 11.15 11.30 20.74
N GLY A 59 11.77 12.39 20.29
CA GLY A 59 13.13 12.74 20.69
C GLY A 59 14.20 11.86 20.05
N ASP A 60 15.39 11.87 20.65
CA ASP A 60 16.57 11.12 20.20
C ASP A 60 16.39 9.62 20.49
N LEU A 61 16.28 8.82 19.43
CA LEU A 61 16.09 7.37 19.51
C LEU A 61 17.35 6.61 19.97
N GLU A 62 18.52 7.24 20.08
CA GLU A 62 19.66 6.62 20.79
C GLU A 62 19.28 6.35 22.25
N ASP A 63 18.46 7.22 22.85
CA ASP A 63 17.85 7.01 24.15
C ASP A 63 16.88 5.82 24.12
N ARG A 64 17.06 4.91 25.08
CA ARG A 64 16.24 3.71 25.24
C ARG A 64 14.81 4.04 25.64
N ASP A 65 14.61 5.09 26.43
CA ASP A 65 13.28 5.48 26.91
C ASP A 65 12.45 6.09 25.76
N ASN A 66 13.09 6.84 24.87
CA ASN A 66 12.46 7.36 23.65
C ASN A 66 12.05 6.22 22.68
N ARG A 67 12.89 5.19 22.53
CA ARG A 67 12.52 3.97 21.79
C ARG A 67 11.37 3.22 22.44
N ARG A 68 11.35 3.12 23.77
CA ARG A 68 10.25 2.49 24.51
C ARG A 68 8.94 3.27 24.29
N ALA A 69 8.97 4.59 24.40
CA ALA A 69 7.81 5.45 24.14
C ALA A 69 7.28 5.29 22.70
N LEU A 70 8.17 5.17 21.70
CA LEU A 70 7.79 4.87 20.32
C LEU A 70 7.10 3.48 20.21
N GLY A 71 7.70 2.45 20.80
CA GLY A 71 7.13 1.10 20.79
C GLY A 71 5.76 1.03 21.46
N GLU A 72 5.63 1.66 22.64
CA GLU A 72 4.38 1.72 23.40
C GLU A 72 3.30 2.48 22.61
N TRP A 73 3.66 3.60 21.99
CA TRP A 73 2.74 4.35 21.13
C TRP A 73 2.27 3.50 19.93
N ILE A 74 3.18 2.76 19.28
CA ILE A 74 2.82 1.88 18.15
C ILE A 74 1.84 0.80 18.62
N THR A 75 2.10 0.17 19.75
CA THR A 75 1.41 -1.06 20.19
C THR A 75 0.12 -0.81 20.97
N SER A 76 0.03 0.29 21.71
CA SER A 76 -1.07 0.54 22.66
C SER A 76 -2.19 1.43 22.10
N GLU A 77 -1.88 2.29 21.14
CA GLU A 77 -2.86 3.24 20.60
C GLU A 77 -3.88 2.55 19.69
N ARG A 78 -5.18 2.56 20.05
CA ARG A 78 -6.23 1.94 19.24
C ARG A 78 -6.24 2.43 17.78
N SER A 79 -5.82 3.67 17.56
CA SER A 79 -5.75 4.30 16.23
C SER A 79 -4.71 3.66 15.30
N THR A 80 -3.65 3.04 15.84
CA THR A 80 -2.57 2.38 15.08
C THR A 80 -3.01 1.06 14.47
N LYS A 81 -4.05 0.45 15.05
CA LYS A 81 -4.53 -0.89 14.71
C LYS A 81 -3.49 -1.99 14.90
N PHE A 82 -2.51 -1.83 15.80
CA PHE A 82 -1.53 -2.88 16.08
C PHE A 82 -2.17 -4.23 16.47
N HIS A 83 -3.26 -4.21 17.23
CA HIS A 83 -4.02 -5.41 17.63
C HIS A 83 -4.44 -6.34 16.48
N VAL A 84 -4.50 -5.88 15.23
CA VAL A 84 -4.84 -6.74 14.08
C VAL A 84 -3.70 -7.69 13.68
N LEU A 85 -2.48 -7.45 14.19
CA LEU A 85 -1.30 -8.26 13.89
C LEU A 85 -1.22 -9.53 14.75
N GLY A 86 -1.94 -9.58 15.88
CA GLY A 86 -1.90 -10.73 16.79
C GLY A 86 -0.53 -10.94 17.47
N LEU A 87 0.30 -9.91 17.53
CA LEU A 87 1.61 -9.93 18.19
C LEU A 87 1.48 -9.55 19.67
N ASP A 88 2.38 -10.06 20.50
CA ASP A 88 2.53 -9.59 21.88
C ASP A 88 3.11 -8.16 21.88
N ALA A 89 2.44 -7.24 22.57
CA ALA A 89 2.83 -5.85 22.59
C ALA A 89 4.14 -5.62 23.36
N GLY A 90 4.34 -6.32 24.49
CA GLY A 90 5.54 -6.19 25.32
C GLY A 90 6.78 -6.69 24.59
N GLU A 91 6.68 -7.87 23.98
CA GLU A 91 7.77 -8.44 23.18
C GLU A 91 8.18 -7.52 22.03
N VAL A 92 7.21 -6.96 21.30
CA VAL A 92 7.50 -6.02 20.21
C VAL A 92 8.15 -4.73 20.72
N VAL A 93 7.69 -4.19 21.86
CA VAL A 93 8.32 -3.01 22.49
C VAL A 93 9.77 -3.32 22.84
N ASP A 94 10.03 -4.46 23.48
CA ASP A 94 11.37 -4.84 23.90
C ASP A 94 12.30 -5.09 22.69
N GLU A 95 11.79 -5.67 21.60
CA GLU A 95 12.53 -5.79 20.34
C GLU A 95 12.84 -4.43 19.70
N ILE A 96 11.91 -3.46 19.74
CA ILE A 96 12.17 -2.09 19.25
C ILE A 96 13.25 -1.41 20.10
N VAL A 97 13.20 -1.56 21.42
CA VAL A 97 14.19 -1.01 22.36
C VAL A 97 15.57 -1.65 22.18
N ALA A 98 15.62 -2.95 21.86
CA ALA A 98 16.87 -3.66 21.59
C ALA A 98 17.43 -3.39 20.18
N GLY A 99 16.56 -3.01 19.23
CA GLY A 99 16.90 -2.78 17.83
C GLY A 99 17.66 -1.46 17.58
N PRO A 100 18.12 -1.25 16.33
CA PRO A 100 18.83 -0.03 15.97
C PRO A 100 17.96 1.23 16.15
N PRO A 101 18.55 2.36 16.55
CA PRO A 101 17.84 3.58 16.99
C PRO A 101 17.33 4.43 15.82
N THR A 102 16.50 3.85 14.95
CA THR A 102 15.92 4.56 13.81
C THR A 102 14.43 4.27 13.67
N MET A 103 13.70 5.23 13.08
CA MET A 103 12.27 5.07 12.80
C MET A 103 11.99 3.88 11.88
N GLY A 104 12.80 3.72 10.82
CA GLY A 104 12.69 2.59 9.90
C GLY A 104 12.93 1.25 10.59
N SER A 105 13.91 1.17 11.50
CA SER A 105 14.15 -0.05 12.27
C SER A 105 12.99 -0.40 13.18
N ALA A 106 12.43 0.57 13.93
CA ALA A 106 11.29 0.31 14.80
C ALA A 106 10.07 -0.21 14.01
N ILE A 107 9.75 0.42 12.88
CA ILE A 107 8.65 -0.01 12.00
C ILE A 107 8.94 -1.38 11.38
N GLY A 108 10.16 -1.59 10.88
CA GLY A 108 10.58 -2.86 10.29
C GLY A 108 10.56 -4.01 11.29
N THR A 109 10.90 -3.77 12.56
CA THR A 109 10.82 -4.76 13.65
C THR A 109 9.39 -5.30 13.80
N VAL A 110 8.39 -4.42 13.80
CA VAL A 110 6.97 -4.84 13.89
C VAL A 110 6.59 -5.78 12.74
N PHE A 111 6.97 -5.44 11.51
CA PHE A 111 6.63 -6.26 10.34
C PHE A 111 7.47 -7.53 10.25
N ARG A 112 8.71 -7.53 10.72
CA ARG A 112 9.52 -8.75 10.87
C ARG A 112 8.95 -9.69 11.93
N ALA A 113 8.47 -9.17 13.05
CA ALA A 113 7.76 -9.96 14.05
C ALA A 113 6.50 -10.61 13.46
N TYR A 114 5.72 -9.85 12.68
CA TYR A 114 4.58 -10.40 11.96
C TYR A 114 4.96 -11.48 10.94
N ALA A 115 6.04 -11.28 10.17
CA ALA A 115 6.53 -12.29 9.24
C ALA A 115 6.96 -13.58 9.96
N ARG A 116 7.70 -13.46 11.07
CA ARG A 116 8.10 -14.60 11.93
C ARG A 116 6.91 -15.35 12.50
N LEU A 117 5.86 -14.67 12.98
CA LEU A 117 4.64 -15.29 13.47
C LEU A 117 3.98 -16.20 12.41
N HIS A 118 4.13 -15.86 11.14
CA HIS A 118 3.60 -16.64 10.02
C HIS A 118 4.63 -17.58 9.36
N GLY A 119 5.82 -17.72 9.93
CA GLY A 119 6.89 -18.57 9.37
C GLY A 119 7.46 -18.07 8.05
N LYS A 120 7.41 -16.76 7.81
CA LYS A 120 7.77 -16.14 6.53
C LYS A 120 9.01 -15.25 6.68
N ALA A 121 9.85 -15.23 5.64
CA ALA A 121 11.11 -14.49 5.65
C ALA A 121 10.96 -13.02 5.28
N ARG A 122 10.01 -12.71 4.40
CA ARG A 122 9.87 -11.38 3.79
C ARG A 122 8.58 -10.71 4.24
N TRP A 123 8.66 -9.40 4.49
CA TRP A 123 7.52 -8.62 4.93
C TRP A 123 7.15 -7.53 3.92
N GLY A 124 5.90 -7.12 3.98
CA GLY A 124 5.41 -5.93 3.31
C GLY A 124 4.26 -5.30 4.07
N ASP A 125 3.80 -4.16 3.59
CA ASP A 125 2.60 -3.51 4.09
C ASP A 125 1.77 -2.95 2.93
N LYS A 126 0.45 -2.94 3.13
CA LYS A 126 -0.48 -2.46 2.12
C LYS A 126 -1.34 -1.36 2.68
N ARG A 127 -1.26 -0.21 2.02
CA ARG A 127 -2.23 0.87 2.20
C ARG A 127 -2.42 1.61 0.88
N PRO A 128 -3.67 1.72 0.37
CA PRO A 128 -3.89 2.41 -0.90
C PRO A 128 -3.22 3.79 -0.94
N SER A 129 -3.42 4.59 0.11
CA SER A 129 -2.90 5.96 0.20
C SER A 129 -1.37 6.10 0.21
N TYR A 130 -0.59 5.02 0.23
CA TYR A 130 0.88 5.10 0.13
C TYR A 130 1.39 5.74 -1.14
N PHE A 131 0.59 5.82 -2.22
CA PHE A 131 0.94 6.64 -3.40
C PHE A 131 1.26 8.10 -3.04
N ARG A 132 0.76 8.62 -1.91
CA ARG A 132 1.09 9.96 -1.40
C ARG A 132 2.39 10.06 -0.62
N HIS A 133 2.89 8.93 -0.14
CA HIS A 133 3.93 8.83 0.89
C HIS A 133 5.14 8.00 0.46
N VAL A 134 5.27 7.63 -0.82
CA VAL A 134 6.43 6.87 -1.31
C VAL A 134 7.76 7.54 -0.98
N GLY A 135 7.85 8.88 -1.05
CA GLY A 135 9.05 9.60 -0.60
C GLY A 135 9.36 9.42 0.88
N THR A 136 8.35 9.36 1.75
CA THR A 136 8.52 9.05 3.18
C THR A 136 8.96 7.61 3.38
N LEU A 137 8.35 6.66 2.66
CA LEU A 137 8.70 5.24 2.74
C LEU A 137 10.14 5.00 2.29
N LEU A 138 10.58 5.61 1.19
CA LEU A 138 11.97 5.54 0.71
C LEU A 138 13.00 6.12 1.67
N ARG A 139 12.62 7.08 2.52
CA ARG A 139 13.52 7.56 3.57
C ARG A 139 13.73 6.54 4.69
N MET A 140 12.71 5.74 4.99
CA MET A 140 12.79 4.68 6.00
C MET A 140 13.34 3.36 5.42
N PHE A 141 13.06 3.10 4.14
CA PHE A 141 13.38 1.85 3.44
C PHE A 141 13.83 2.19 2.01
N PRO A 142 15.10 2.61 1.82
CA PRO A 142 15.60 3.06 0.51
C PRO A 142 15.60 1.99 -0.56
N ASP A 143 15.68 0.73 -0.14
CA ASP A 143 15.63 -0.45 -0.98
C ASP A 143 14.20 -0.98 -1.18
N ALA A 144 13.15 -0.32 -0.71
CA ALA A 144 11.79 -0.85 -0.84
C ALA A 144 11.34 -1.08 -2.30
N GLN A 145 10.54 -2.12 -2.51
CA GLN A 145 9.83 -2.35 -3.77
C GLN A 145 8.37 -1.91 -3.65
N PHE A 146 7.89 -1.18 -4.64
CA PHE A 146 6.55 -0.62 -4.68
C PHE A 146 5.70 -1.30 -5.74
N VAL A 147 4.52 -1.77 -5.36
CA VAL A 147 3.54 -2.38 -6.27
C VAL A 147 2.34 -1.46 -6.38
N HIS A 148 2.14 -0.85 -7.55
CA HIS A 148 1.02 0.03 -7.84
C HIS A 148 -0.09 -0.74 -8.56
N LEU A 149 -1.25 -0.85 -7.91
CA LEU A 149 -2.43 -1.41 -8.52
C LEU A 149 -3.32 -0.30 -9.09
N VAL A 150 -3.47 -0.31 -10.41
CA VAL A 150 -4.39 0.53 -11.18
C VAL A 150 -5.65 -0.26 -11.49
N ARG A 151 -6.78 0.43 -11.57
CA ARG A 151 -8.09 -0.09 -11.92
C ARG A 151 -8.85 1.02 -12.63
N ASP A 152 -9.85 0.70 -13.45
CA ASP A 152 -10.75 1.71 -14.03
C ASP A 152 -11.21 2.69 -12.94
N GLY A 153 -10.95 3.97 -13.18
CA GLY A 153 -11.24 5.03 -12.22
C GLY A 153 -12.73 5.18 -11.93
N ARG A 154 -13.58 4.86 -12.90
CA ARG A 154 -15.04 4.89 -12.75
C ARG A 154 -15.47 3.80 -11.77
N ASP A 155 -14.90 2.60 -11.87
CA ASP A 155 -15.15 1.51 -10.91
C ASP A 155 -14.63 1.84 -9.50
N CYS A 156 -13.46 2.48 -9.41
CA CYS A 156 -12.93 2.95 -8.13
C CYS A 156 -13.87 3.96 -7.47
N VAL A 157 -14.37 4.93 -8.24
CA VAL A 157 -15.31 5.96 -7.76
C VAL A 157 -16.63 5.32 -7.35
N ALA A 158 -17.24 4.50 -8.20
CA ALA A 158 -18.48 3.78 -7.90
C ALA A 158 -18.36 2.92 -6.65
N SER A 159 -17.22 2.23 -6.47
CA SER A 159 -16.99 1.44 -5.27
C SER A 159 -16.74 2.27 -4.03
N LEU A 160 -16.13 3.44 -4.14
CA LEU A 160 -15.81 4.27 -3.00
C LEU A 160 -17.05 4.99 -2.46
N MET A 161 -17.92 5.47 -3.36
CA MET A 161 -19.17 6.15 -3.01
C MET A 161 -20.17 5.28 -2.23
N GLU A 162 -20.10 3.95 -2.37
CA GLU A 162 -20.95 3.01 -1.62
C GLU A 162 -20.42 2.65 -0.22
N MET A 163 -19.22 3.12 0.14
CA MET A 163 -18.62 2.73 1.42
C MET A 163 -19.22 3.52 2.58
N PRO A 164 -19.71 2.84 3.65
CA PRO A 164 -20.38 3.52 4.76
C PRO A 164 -19.46 4.44 5.57
N TRP A 165 -18.15 4.25 5.44
CA TRP A 165 -17.12 5.06 6.09
C TRP A 165 -16.62 6.21 5.22
N TYR A 166 -17.06 6.30 3.96
CA TYR A 166 -16.63 7.36 3.04
C TYR A 166 -17.59 8.55 3.17
N ASP A 167 -17.08 9.64 3.73
CA ASP A 167 -17.83 10.84 4.11
C ASP A 167 -17.70 11.99 3.09
N LYS A 168 -17.08 11.73 1.94
CA LYS A 168 -16.83 12.75 0.90
C LYS A 168 -17.66 12.48 -0.34
N ASP A 169 -17.63 13.45 -1.25
CA ASP A 169 -18.39 13.39 -2.49
C ASP A 169 -17.60 12.76 -3.66
N VAL A 170 -18.30 12.63 -4.79
CA VAL A 170 -17.77 12.12 -6.06
C VAL A 170 -16.54 12.93 -6.54
N HIS A 171 -16.52 14.24 -6.31
CA HIS A 171 -15.38 15.09 -6.70
C HIS A 171 -14.09 14.71 -5.97
N HIS A 172 -14.20 14.34 -4.69
CA HIS A 172 -13.07 13.86 -3.90
C HIS A 172 -12.62 12.46 -4.32
N ALA A 173 -13.54 11.60 -4.74
CA ALA A 173 -13.26 10.25 -5.22
C ALA A 173 -12.52 10.31 -6.57
N ILE A 174 -13.06 11.07 -7.52
CA ILE A 174 -12.42 11.35 -8.82
C ILE A 174 -11.04 11.97 -8.60
N SER A 175 -10.92 12.96 -7.70
CA SER A 175 -9.62 13.55 -7.37
C SER A 175 -8.64 12.53 -6.79
N ALA A 176 -9.10 11.57 -5.99
CA ALA A 176 -8.23 10.55 -5.39
C ALA A 176 -7.66 9.59 -6.44
N TRP A 177 -8.48 9.16 -7.40
CA TRP A 177 -8.00 8.33 -8.51
C TRP A 177 -7.01 9.07 -9.39
N ARG A 178 -7.34 10.30 -9.83
CA ARG A 178 -6.45 11.11 -10.66
C ARG A 178 -5.11 11.34 -9.98
N GLU A 179 -5.13 11.66 -8.67
CA GLU A 179 -3.91 11.81 -7.88
C GLU A 179 -3.07 10.52 -7.77
N ALA A 180 -3.72 9.36 -7.69
CA ALA A 180 -3.02 8.07 -7.58
C ALA A 180 -2.28 7.75 -8.89
N VAL A 181 -2.97 7.86 -10.03
CA VAL A 181 -2.39 7.65 -11.37
C VAL A 181 -1.29 8.67 -11.68
N ASP A 182 -1.54 9.97 -11.46
CA ASP A 182 -0.54 11.03 -11.69
C ASP A 182 0.73 10.86 -10.84
N ARG A 183 0.59 10.25 -9.66
CA ARG A 183 1.73 9.95 -8.80
C ARG A 183 2.39 8.66 -9.22
N GLY A 184 1.62 7.67 -9.68
CA GLY A 184 2.14 6.42 -10.26
C GLY A 184 3.10 6.69 -11.40
N HIS A 185 2.70 7.47 -12.42
CA HIS A 185 3.56 7.78 -13.57
C HIS A 185 4.89 8.43 -13.13
N ARG A 186 4.82 9.44 -12.25
CA ARG A 186 6.00 10.10 -11.70
C ARG A 186 6.88 9.18 -10.86
N LEU A 187 6.32 8.13 -10.26
CA LEU A 187 7.08 7.14 -9.51
C LEU A 187 7.74 6.13 -10.45
N ALA A 188 7.05 5.69 -11.50
CA ALA A 188 7.59 4.83 -12.55
C ALA A 188 8.84 5.48 -13.18
N GLU A 189 8.74 6.76 -13.59
CA GLU A 189 9.84 7.54 -14.15
C GLU A 189 11.03 7.67 -13.19
N ARG A 190 10.76 7.78 -11.88
CA ARG A 190 11.78 8.10 -10.87
C ARG A 190 12.48 6.88 -10.27
N LEU A 191 11.78 5.77 -10.09
CA LEU A 191 12.28 4.61 -9.34
C LEU A 191 12.80 3.48 -10.23
N GLY A 192 12.40 3.47 -11.50
CA GLY A 192 12.80 2.44 -12.44
C GLY A 192 12.19 1.05 -12.15
N PRO A 193 12.44 0.09 -13.05
CA PRO A 193 11.77 -1.22 -13.05
C PRO A 193 12.17 -2.14 -11.88
N ASP A 194 13.28 -1.86 -11.19
CA ASP A 194 13.74 -2.68 -10.06
C ASP A 194 13.03 -2.35 -8.75
N SER A 195 12.42 -1.18 -8.65
CA SER A 195 11.81 -0.66 -7.41
C SER A 195 10.34 -0.31 -7.56
N TYR A 196 9.80 -0.28 -8.78
CA TYR A 196 8.41 0.05 -9.03
C TYR A 196 7.80 -0.86 -10.10
N TYR A 197 6.71 -1.53 -9.74
CA TYR A 197 5.91 -2.38 -10.62
C TYR A 197 4.47 -1.88 -10.63
N GLU A 198 3.93 -1.65 -11.82
CA GLU A 198 2.55 -1.25 -12.01
C GLU A 198 1.77 -2.38 -12.68
N MET A 199 0.54 -2.59 -12.22
CA MET A 199 -0.34 -3.64 -12.72
C MET A 199 -1.80 -3.18 -12.74
N GLN A 200 -2.58 -3.78 -13.63
CA GLN A 200 -4.01 -3.53 -13.73
C GLN A 200 -4.82 -4.60 -13.01
N TYR A 201 -5.80 -4.16 -12.22
CA TYR A 201 -6.75 -5.02 -11.51
C TYR A 201 -7.48 -5.95 -12.48
N GLU A 202 -7.89 -5.44 -13.63
CA GLU A 202 -8.62 -6.18 -14.65
C GLU A 202 -7.81 -7.37 -15.17
N ARG A 203 -6.49 -7.21 -15.36
CA ARG A 203 -5.59 -8.31 -15.73
C ARG A 203 -5.43 -9.29 -14.57
N LEU A 204 -5.23 -8.79 -13.36
CA LEU A 204 -5.08 -9.61 -12.16
C LEU A 204 -6.29 -10.53 -11.92
N VAL A 205 -7.52 -10.07 -12.17
CA VAL A 205 -8.71 -10.90 -11.94
C VAL A 205 -9.11 -11.75 -13.15
N ALA A 206 -8.65 -11.40 -14.35
CA ALA A 206 -8.89 -12.19 -15.57
C ALA A 206 -7.95 -13.38 -15.67
N ASP A 207 -6.65 -13.17 -15.39
CA ASP A 207 -5.64 -14.22 -15.34
C ASP A 207 -4.68 -13.99 -14.15
N PRO A 208 -5.09 -14.42 -12.94
CA PRO A 208 -4.27 -14.26 -11.74
C PRO A 208 -2.92 -14.96 -11.85
N VAL A 209 -2.83 -16.12 -12.53
CA VAL A 209 -1.60 -16.91 -12.59
C VAL A 209 -0.53 -16.16 -13.37
N ASP A 210 -0.87 -15.69 -14.57
CA ASP A 210 0.05 -14.93 -15.43
C ASP A 210 0.50 -13.62 -14.78
N GLU A 211 -0.44 -12.84 -14.23
CA GLU A 211 -0.12 -11.55 -13.62
C GLU A 211 0.69 -11.69 -12.32
N LEU A 212 0.38 -12.68 -11.47
CA LEU A 212 1.14 -12.94 -10.25
C LEU A 212 2.53 -13.52 -10.55
N THR A 213 2.68 -14.29 -11.63
CA THR A 213 3.99 -14.76 -12.08
C THR A 213 4.91 -13.60 -12.45
N ARG A 214 4.40 -12.61 -13.21
CA ARG A 214 5.14 -11.38 -13.53
C ARG A 214 5.50 -10.58 -12.28
N LEU A 215 4.54 -10.45 -11.34
CA LEU A 215 4.79 -9.76 -10.08
C LEU A 215 5.88 -10.45 -9.26
N CYS A 216 5.85 -11.79 -9.15
CA CYS A 216 6.90 -12.55 -8.48
C CYS A 216 8.27 -12.33 -9.12
N ALA A 217 8.35 -12.32 -10.46
CA ALA A 217 9.61 -12.03 -11.16
C ALA A 217 10.17 -10.63 -10.83
N PHE A 218 9.32 -9.61 -10.72
CA PHE A 218 9.72 -8.28 -10.23
C PHE A 218 10.22 -8.32 -8.78
N LEU A 219 9.48 -9.02 -7.91
CA LEU A 219 9.84 -9.18 -6.50
C LEU A 219 11.09 -10.04 -6.30
N GLY A 220 11.54 -10.77 -7.31
CA GLY A 220 12.61 -11.76 -7.18
C GLY A 220 12.19 -12.99 -6.39
N GLU A 221 10.91 -13.37 -6.43
CA GLU A 221 10.41 -14.61 -5.84
C GLU A 221 9.91 -15.55 -6.96
N ASP A 222 9.81 -16.85 -6.66
CA ASP A 222 9.12 -17.78 -7.53
C ASP A 222 7.61 -17.62 -7.42
N PHE A 223 6.87 -18.00 -8.46
CA PHE A 223 5.41 -18.06 -8.36
C PHE A 223 4.97 -19.15 -7.38
N ASP A 224 4.03 -18.83 -6.49
CA ASP A 224 3.42 -19.79 -5.56
C ASP A 224 1.97 -20.08 -5.96
N PRO A 225 1.61 -21.35 -6.27
CA PRO A 225 0.26 -21.75 -6.63
C PRO A 225 -0.83 -21.43 -5.59
N ALA A 226 -0.47 -21.13 -4.34
CA ALA A 226 -1.41 -20.68 -3.33
C ALA A 226 -1.90 -19.23 -3.55
N MET A 227 -1.14 -18.41 -4.28
CA MET A 227 -1.44 -16.98 -4.43
C MET A 227 -2.78 -16.69 -5.11
N PRO A 228 -3.21 -17.38 -6.18
CA PRO A 228 -4.52 -17.18 -6.80
C PRO A 228 -5.72 -17.60 -5.94
N HIS A 229 -5.48 -18.29 -4.82
CA HIS A 229 -6.50 -18.88 -3.93
C HIS A 229 -6.51 -18.25 -2.52
N PRO A 230 -6.68 -16.91 -2.40
CA PRO A 230 -6.53 -16.20 -1.13
C PRO A 230 -7.66 -16.47 -0.12
N GLU A 231 -8.76 -17.13 -0.49
CA GLU A 231 -9.95 -17.35 0.34
C GLU A 231 -9.64 -18.10 1.65
N GLY A 232 -8.68 -19.03 1.62
CA GLY A 232 -8.23 -19.77 2.80
C GLY A 232 -7.58 -18.87 3.85
N ILE A 233 -6.76 -17.92 3.39
CA ILE A 233 -6.09 -16.93 4.24
C ILE A 233 -7.04 -15.81 4.64
N ALA A 234 -7.91 -15.36 3.73
CA ALA A 234 -8.88 -14.31 4.00
C ALA A 234 -9.74 -14.63 5.22
N LYS A 235 -10.20 -15.89 5.36
CA LYS A 235 -10.96 -16.36 6.52
C LYS A 235 -10.22 -16.22 7.85
N ARG A 236 -8.88 -16.22 7.85
CA ARG A 236 -8.03 -16.13 9.05
C ARG A 236 -7.55 -14.70 9.35
N THR A 237 -7.31 -13.88 8.33
CA THR A 237 -6.70 -12.54 8.46
C THR A 237 -7.67 -11.37 8.30
N VAL A 238 -8.81 -11.57 7.62
CA VAL A 238 -9.82 -10.52 7.46
C VAL A 238 -10.87 -10.68 8.55
N SER A 239 -10.96 -9.70 9.46
CA SER A 239 -11.98 -9.70 10.49
C SER A 239 -13.39 -9.77 9.88
N PRO A 240 -14.25 -10.73 10.32
CA PRO A 240 -15.63 -10.88 9.85
C PRO A 240 -16.49 -9.61 10.01
N ARG A 241 -16.08 -8.69 10.90
CA ARG A 241 -16.77 -7.42 11.15
C ARG A 241 -16.65 -6.41 10.00
N LYS A 242 -15.68 -6.54 9.10
CA LYS A 242 -15.54 -5.64 7.93
C LYS A 242 -16.40 -6.15 6.77
N LYS A 243 -17.72 -5.96 6.84
CA LYS A 243 -18.69 -6.44 5.81
C LYS A 243 -18.32 -6.06 4.37
N TRP A 244 -17.66 -4.92 4.15
CA TRP A 244 -17.22 -4.47 2.81
C TRP A 244 -15.93 -5.12 2.27
N HIS A 245 -15.26 -5.93 3.10
CA HIS A 245 -14.26 -6.91 2.65
C HIS A 245 -14.84 -8.32 2.58
N GLY A 246 -16.16 -8.50 2.76
CA GLY A 246 -16.80 -9.81 2.69
C GLY A 246 -16.47 -10.59 1.41
N ARG A 247 -16.34 -9.88 0.28
CA ARG A 247 -16.02 -10.49 -1.01
C ARG A 247 -14.59 -10.99 -1.17
N THR A 248 -13.66 -10.62 -0.28
CA THR A 248 -12.32 -11.23 -0.31
C THR A 248 -12.31 -12.65 0.25
N HIS A 249 -13.44 -13.12 0.79
CA HIS A 249 -13.64 -14.52 1.18
C HIS A 249 -14.18 -15.40 0.05
N ASP A 250 -14.62 -14.79 -1.06
CA ASP A 250 -15.12 -15.48 -2.25
C ASP A 250 -13.98 -15.69 -3.26
N ALA A 251 -14.19 -16.59 -4.23
CA ALA A 251 -13.27 -16.79 -5.34
C ALA A 251 -13.01 -15.49 -6.12
N VAL A 252 -11.85 -15.40 -6.77
CA VAL A 252 -11.52 -14.28 -7.67
C VAL A 252 -12.55 -14.22 -8.80
N THR A 253 -13.17 -13.06 -9.02
CA THR A 253 -14.18 -12.85 -10.06
C THR A 253 -13.97 -11.55 -10.81
N THR A 254 -14.44 -11.51 -12.05
CA THR A 254 -14.46 -10.32 -12.92
C THR A 254 -15.75 -9.49 -12.76
N ASN A 255 -16.72 -9.94 -11.94
CA ASN A 255 -18.07 -9.35 -11.79
C ASN A 255 -18.11 -7.85 -11.42
N ARG A 256 -16.99 -7.26 -11.02
CA ARG A 256 -16.90 -5.84 -10.66
C ARG A 256 -16.18 -5.00 -11.71
N VAL A 257 -15.62 -5.61 -12.75
CA VAL A 257 -15.07 -4.90 -13.90
C VAL A 257 -16.23 -4.28 -14.69
N GLY A 258 -16.17 -2.98 -14.93
CA GLY A 258 -17.19 -2.25 -15.68
C GLY A 258 -18.49 -1.98 -14.91
N SER A 259 -18.58 -2.38 -13.64
CA SER A 259 -19.80 -2.23 -12.83
C SER A 259 -20.20 -0.77 -12.59
N TRP A 260 -19.27 0.17 -12.81
CA TRP A 260 -19.52 1.60 -12.74
C TRP A 260 -20.69 2.07 -13.61
N ALA A 261 -20.93 1.42 -14.75
CA ALA A 261 -21.96 1.81 -15.71
C ALA A 261 -23.38 1.77 -15.09
N GLU A 262 -23.62 0.86 -14.16
CA GLU A 262 -24.91 0.68 -13.48
C GLU A 262 -24.99 1.43 -12.14
N ARG A 263 -23.86 1.96 -11.66
CA ARG A 263 -23.69 2.42 -10.26
C ARG A 263 -23.38 3.91 -10.12
N LEU A 264 -23.07 4.56 -11.24
CA LEU A 264 -22.86 6.00 -11.30
C LEU A 264 -23.96 6.63 -12.13
N ASP A 265 -24.42 7.81 -11.69
CA ASP A 265 -25.31 8.62 -12.51
C ASP A 265 -24.57 9.04 -13.80
N PRO A 266 -25.29 9.25 -14.93
CA PRO A 266 -24.65 9.67 -16.18
C PRO A 266 -23.75 10.91 -16.05
N TRP A 267 -24.16 11.91 -15.28
CA TRP A 267 -23.35 13.11 -15.07
C TRP A 267 -22.08 12.84 -14.24
N GLN A 268 -22.08 11.83 -13.37
CA GLN A 268 -20.91 11.41 -12.61
C GLN A 268 -19.91 10.67 -13.50
N ILE A 269 -20.40 9.83 -14.41
CA ILE A 269 -19.59 9.16 -15.45
C ILE A 269 -18.92 10.23 -16.32
N SER A 270 -19.69 11.15 -16.90
CA SER A 270 -19.16 12.25 -17.72
C SER A 270 -18.14 13.11 -16.96
N LEU A 271 -18.37 13.36 -15.66
CA LEU A 271 -17.43 14.13 -14.85
C LEU A 271 -16.13 13.35 -14.60
N ALA A 272 -16.24 12.06 -14.31
CA ALA A 272 -15.10 11.18 -14.10
C ALA A 272 -14.25 11.10 -15.38
N GLU A 273 -14.87 10.83 -16.53
CA GLU A 273 -14.20 10.76 -17.83
C GLU A 273 -13.51 12.08 -18.21
N ALA A 274 -14.20 13.22 -18.05
CA ALA A 274 -13.62 14.53 -18.28
C ALA A 274 -12.44 14.84 -17.33
N ALA A 275 -12.50 14.35 -16.09
CA ALA A 275 -11.46 14.58 -15.08
C ALA A 275 -10.25 13.66 -15.22
N PHE A 276 -10.46 12.43 -15.68
CA PHE A 276 -9.42 11.43 -15.90
C PHE A 276 -8.70 11.69 -17.22
N GLY A 277 -9.44 12.02 -18.28
CA GLY A 277 -8.91 12.32 -19.60
C GLY A 277 -8.12 11.16 -20.19
N GLU A 278 -6.99 11.47 -20.82
CA GLU A 278 -6.10 10.50 -21.50
C GLU A 278 -5.63 9.35 -20.61
N ARG A 279 -5.63 9.54 -19.28
CA ARG A 279 -5.32 8.49 -18.31
C ARG A 279 -6.20 7.25 -18.47
N LEU A 280 -7.44 7.38 -18.94
CA LEU A 280 -8.27 6.21 -19.20
C LEU A 280 -7.74 5.42 -20.40
N ALA A 281 -7.44 6.12 -21.50
CA ALA A 281 -6.94 5.52 -22.73
C ALA A 281 -5.56 4.85 -22.54
N GLU A 282 -4.70 5.42 -21.70
CA GLU A 282 -3.39 4.83 -21.35
C GLU A 282 -3.49 3.41 -20.78
N TYR A 283 -4.60 3.08 -20.11
CA TYR A 283 -4.86 1.73 -19.58
C TYR A 283 -5.88 0.95 -20.42
N GLY A 284 -6.30 1.46 -21.59
CA GLY A 284 -7.28 0.81 -22.47
C GLY A 284 -8.73 0.91 -21.99
N TYR A 285 -9.05 1.88 -21.12
CA TYR A 285 -10.42 2.12 -20.69
C TYR A 285 -11.14 3.06 -21.66
N GLU A 286 -12.08 2.51 -22.43
CA GLU A 286 -12.85 3.29 -23.40
C GLU A 286 -13.86 4.24 -22.71
N PRO A 287 -14.00 5.50 -23.15
CA PRO A 287 -15.05 6.41 -22.70
C PRO A 287 -16.46 5.88 -23.02
N SER A 288 -17.43 6.24 -22.19
CA SER A 288 -18.83 5.83 -22.33
C SER A 288 -19.56 6.42 -23.55
N GLY A 289 -19.02 7.48 -24.15
CA GLY A 289 -19.69 8.27 -25.19
C GLY A 289 -20.79 9.20 -24.67
N LEU A 290 -20.95 9.34 -23.35
CA LEU A 290 -21.91 10.26 -22.75
C LEU A 290 -21.56 11.73 -23.05
N PRO A 291 -22.56 12.64 -23.02
CA PRO A 291 -22.32 14.08 -23.18
C PRO A 291 -21.35 14.64 -22.12
N LYS A 292 -20.82 15.84 -22.39
CA LYS A 292 -19.95 16.56 -21.44
C LYS A 292 -20.65 16.79 -20.09
N PRO A 293 -19.92 16.76 -18.96
CA PRO A 293 -20.51 16.98 -17.65
C PRO A 293 -21.06 18.40 -17.50
N PRO A 294 -22.03 18.62 -16.60
CA PRO A 294 -22.50 19.96 -16.27
C PRO A 294 -21.36 20.88 -15.82
N ALA A 295 -21.30 22.11 -16.34
CA ALA A 295 -20.23 23.05 -16.06
C ALA A 295 -20.07 23.35 -14.55
N SER A 296 -21.17 23.35 -13.80
CA SER A 296 -21.16 23.53 -12.33
C SER A 296 -20.41 22.41 -11.60
N GLN A 297 -20.57 21.15 -12.03
CA GLN A 297 -19.87 20.00 -11.46
C GLN A 297 -18.38 20.02 -11.83
N LEU A 298 -18.06 20.42 -13.06
CA LEU A 298 -16.66 20.60 -13.47
C LEU A 298 -15.96 21.72 -12.69
N ALA A 299 -16.65 22.84 -12.43
CA ALA A 299 -16.14 23.93 -11.60
C ALA A 299 -15.91 23.48 -10.14
N ARG A 300 -16.86 22.72 -9.57
CA ARG A 300 -16.72 22.14 -8.23
C ARG A 300 -15.57 21.14 -8.16
N PHE A 301 -15.41 20.28 -9.16
CA PHE A 301 -14.26 19.37 -9.28
C PHE A 301 -12.95 20.15 -9.28
N THR A 302 -12.86 21.19 -10.11
CA THR A 302 -11.68 22.03 -10.23
C THR A 302 -11.32 22.64 -8.88
N ARG A 303 -12.29 23.23 -8.17
CA ARG A 303 -12.11 23.79 -6.82
C ARG A 303 -11.61 22.74 -5.82
N THR A 304 -12.28 21.58 -5.76
CA THR A 304 -11.90 20.46 -4.88
C THR A 304 -10.47 20.00 -5.16
N SER A 305 -10.13 19.79 -6.43
CA SER A 305 -8.83 19.27 -6.83
C SER A 305 -7.71 20.28 -6.60
N THR A 306 -7.97 21.58 -6.79
CA THR A 306 -7.04 22.67 -6.47
C THR A 306 -6.81 22.77 -4.97
N HIS A 307 -7.86 22.74 -4.15
CA HIS A 307 -7.74 22.76 -2.69
C HIS A 307 -6.88 21.59 -2.18
N ARG A 308 -7.12 20.39 -2.69
CA ARG A 308 -6.33 19.20 -2.34
C ARG A 308 -4.86 19.33 -2.74
N ARG A 309 -4.58 19.87 -3.93
CA ARG A 309 -3.22 20.12 -4.40
C ARG A 309 -2.50 21.14 -3.51
N LEU A 310 -3.17 22.21 -3.11
CA LEU A 310 -2.62 23.21 -2.20
C LEU A 310 -2.35 22.63 -0.81
N ALA A 311 -3.27 21.83 -0.27
CA ALA A 311 -3.07 21.14 1.00
C ALA A 311 -1.85 20.20 0.95
N GLN A 312 -1.67 19.46 -0.15
CA GLN A 312 -0.50 18.60 -0.35
C GLN A 312 0.80 19.40 -0.46
N ARG A 313 0.81 20.53 -1.17
CA ARG A 313 1.97 21.44 -1.24
C ARG A 313 2.34 21.98 0.15
N LYS A 314 1.35 22.43 0.92
CA LYS A 314 1.55 22.88 2.30
C LYS A 314 2.11 21.78 3.20
N ALA A 315 1.59 20.56 3.07
CA ALA A 315 2.10 19.40 3.80
C ALA A 315 3.56 19.09 3.43
N ALA A 316 3.92 19.16 2.14
CA ALA A 316 5.29 18.93 1.68
C ALA A 316 6.28 19.99 2.20
N LEU A 317 5.86 21.26 2.29
CA LEU A 317 6.68 22.32 2.88
C LEU A 317 6.92 22.09 4.38
N ARG A 318 5.85 21.77 5.13
CA ARG A 318 5.96 21.43 6.56
C ARG A 318 6.86 20.22 6.78
N GLU A 319 6.71 19.21 5.92
CA GLU A 319 7.54 18.02 5.97
C GLU A 319 9.01 18.39 5.78
N ARG A 320 9.38 19.13 4.72
CA ARG A 320 10.76 19.60 4.51
C ARG A 320 11.32 20.33 5.74
N TRP A 321 10.53 21.19 6.38
CA TRP A 321 10.95 21.87 7.61
C TRP A 321 11.23 20.88 8.74
N LYS A 322 10.34 19.90 8.98
CA LYS A 322 10.56 18.85 9.97
C LYS A 322 11.84 18.06 9.71
N GLN A 323 12.19 17.80 8.45
CA GLN A 323 13.41 17.04 8.11
C GLN A 323 14.70 17.68 8.60
N HIS A 324 14.74 19.01 8.69
CA HIS A 324 15.92 19.74 9.19
C HIS A 324 16.04 19.66 10.72
N HIS A 325 14.99 19.23 11.42
CA HIS A 325 14.91 19.18 12.89
C HIS A 325 14.77 17.73 13.37
N GLU A 326 15.16 16.75 12.55
CA GLU A 326 15.13 15.35 12.94
C GLU A 326 16.28 15.05 13.91
N PRO A 327 16.00 14.42 15.07
CA PRO A 327 17.04 14.08 16.03
C PRO A 327 17.92 12.92 15.55
N ASN A 328 17.39 12.06 14.66
CA ASN A 328 18.08 10.86 14.17
C ASN A 328 17.84 10.63 12.68
N PRO A 329 18.74 9.90 12.00
CA PRO A 329 18.43 9.26 10.74
C PRO A 329 17.19 8.36 10.86
N VAL A 330 16.32 8.41 9.85
CA VAL A 330 15.07 7.64 9.81
C VAL A 330 15.19 6.30 9.08
N GLU A 331 16.29 6.11 8.34
CA GLU A 331 16.56 4.92 7.53
C GLU A 331 16.71 3.68 8.41
N SER A 332 16.03 2.60 8.03
CA SER A 332 16.15 1.30 8.68
C SER A 332 17.59 0.81 8.62
N ARG A 333 18.12 0.40 9.78
CA ARG A 333 19.45 -0.22 9.92
C ARG A 333 19.35 -1.71 10.28
N LEU A 334 18.19 -2.32 10.04
CA LEU A 334 18.00 -3.73 10.29
C LEU A 334 18.83 -4.55 9.31
N THR A 335 19.66 -5.46 9.82
CA THR A 335 20.42 -6.41 8.98
C THR A 335 19.48 -7.38 8.28
N PRO A 336 19.77 -7.83 7.03
CA PRO A 336 19.02 -8.90 6.37
C PRO A 336 18.86 -10.13 7.28
N GLN A 337 17.71 -10.80 7.23
CA GLN A 337 17.53 -12.02 8.02
C GLN A 337 18.27 -13.15 7.30
N ASN A 338 19.37 -13.65 7.87
CA ASN A 338 19.98 -14.88 7.36
C ASN A 338 18.89 -15.96 7.35
N THR A 339 18.61 -16.52 6.16
CA THR A 339 17.66 -17.60 6.00
C THR A 339 18.04 -18.73 6.94
N VAL A 340 17.23 -18.95 7.98
CA VAL A 340 17.32 -20.18 8.78
C VAL A 340 16.85 -21.29 7.84
N THR A 341 17.80 -22.07 7.34
CA THR A 341 17.48 -23.33 6.64
C THR A 341 16.60 -24.16 7.57
N PRO A 342 15.43 -24.66 7.13
CA PRO A 342 14.66 -25.55 7.97
C PRO A 342 15.54 -26.76 8.31
N ALA A 343 15.70 -27.06 9.60
CA ALA A 343 16.29 -28.31 10.02
C ALA A 343 15.50 -29.46 9.38
N SER A 344 16.24 -30.38 8.77
CA SER A 344 15.75 -31.51 7.96
C SER A 344 14.83 -32.46 8.71
#